data_AF-A0A1Q4D5Z3-F1
#
_entry.id   AF-A0A1Q4D5Z3-F1
#
_cell.length_a   1.000
_cell.length_b   1.000
_cell.length_c   1.000
_cell.angle_alpha   90.00
_cell.angle_beta   90.00
_cell.angle_gamma   90.00
#
_symmetry.space_group_name_H-M   'P 1'
#
loop_
_entity.id
_entity.type
_entity.pdbx_description
1 polymer ?
#
loop_
_entity_poly.entity_id
_entity_poly.type
_entity_poly.pdbx_seq_one_letter_code
_entity_poly.pdbx_strand_id
1 'polypeptide(L)' 'MADDLYTGCAEQLAVSPVLVEALLHDHHPDAEGWCSGHSARTEQHPCSIRRLAEMARNYAAERPAARPQI' A
#
# COMPACT_ATOMS: atom_id res chain seq x y z
N MET A 1 17.44 4.64 -6.45
CA MET A 1 17.51 3.21 -6.06
C MET A 1 16.53 2.82 -4.96
N ALA A 2 15.90 3.73 -4.21
CA ALA A 2 14.82 3.38 -3.27
C ALA A 2 13.50 3.03 -3.97
N ASP A 3 13.17 3.72 -5.08
CA ASP A 3 11.92 3.48 -5.81
C ASP A 3 11.77 2.05 -6.36
N ASP A 4 12.89 1.37 -6.67
CA ASP A 4 12.89 0.02 -7.23
C ASP A 4 12.43 -1.03 -6.20
N LEU A 5 12.87 -0.89 -4.94
CA LEU A 5 12.46 -1.78 -3.84
C LEU A 5 10.98 -1.57 -3.45
N TYR A 6 10.53 -0.32 -3.39
CA TYR A 6 9.11 -0.03 -3.13
C TYR A 6 8.20 -0.52 -4.25
N THR A 7 8.65 -0.42 -5.50
CA THR A 7 7.91 -0.90 -6.67
C THR A 7 7.75 -2.41 -6.65
N GLY A 8 8.84 -3.18 -6.47
CA GLY A 8 8.77 -4.64 -6.41
C GLY A 8 7.91 -5.16 -5.25
N CYS A 9 7.97 -4.52 -4.08
CA CYS A 9 7.10 -4.86 -2.96
C CYS A 9 5.63 -4.54 -3.24
N ALA A 10 5.33 -3.41 -3.90
CA ALA A 10 3.96 -3.05 -4.25
C ALA A 10 3.35 -4.03 -5.25
N GLU A 11 4.12 -4.48 -6.25
CA GLU A 11 3.68 -5.50 -7.21
C GLU A 11 3.37 -6.85 -6.55
N GLN A 12 4.23 -7.29 -5.63
CA GLN A 12 3.99 -8.52 -4.86
C GLN A 12 2.77 -8.38 -3.97
N LEU A 13 2.59 -7.22 -3.34
CA LEU A 13 1.45 -6.96 -2.46
C LEU A 13 0.12 -6.86 -3.24
N ALA A 14 0.16 -6.36 -4.48
CA ALA A 14 -0.99 -6.21 -5.36
C ALA A 14 -1.71 -7.54 -5.68
N VAL A 15 -1.05 -8.70 -5.50
CA VAL A 15 -1.68 -10.01 -5.68
C VAL A 15 -2.65 -10.38 -4.55
N SER A 16 -2.65 -9.63 -3.44
CA SER A 16 -3.51 -9.86 -2.28
C SER A 16 -4.33 -8.62 -1.91
N PRO A 17 -5.48 -8.38 -2.59
CA PRO A 17 -6.33 -7.21 -2.32
C PRO A 17 -6.82 -7.13 -0.88
N VAL A 18 -7.10 -8.26 -0.23
CA VAL A 18 -7.54 -8.31 1.18
C VAL A 18 -6.48 -7.75 2.12
N LEU A 19 -5.20 -8.07 1.87
CA LEU A 19 -4.09 -7.55 2.67
C LEU A 19 -3.88 -6.05 2.41
N VAL A 20 -4.00 -5.61 1.15
CA VAL A 20 -3.93 -4.18 0.79
C VAL A 20 -4.97 -3.37 1.55
N GLU A 21 -6.24 -3.81 1.54
CA GLU A 21 -7.31 -3.10 2.24
C GLU A 21 -7.10 -3.09 3.76
N ALA A 22 -6.63 -4.19 4.35
CA ALA A 22 -6.30 -4.23 5.78
C ALA A 22 -5.19 -3.22 6.13
N LEU A 23 -4.14 -3.13 5.32
CA LEU A 23 -3.05 -2.17 5.54
C LEU A 23 -3.53 -0.71 5.40
N LEU A 24 -4.42 -0.43 4.44
CA LEU A 24 -5.00 0.92 4.27
C LEU A 24 -5.91 1.32 5.43
N HIS A 25 -6.64 0.35 5.97
CA HIS A 25 -7.49 0.54 7.14
C HIS A 25 -6.65 0.79 8.41
N ASP A 26 -5.69 -0.08 8.69
CA ASP A 26 -4.89 0.00 9.92
C ASP A 26 -3.96 1.23 9.92
N HIS A 27 -3.51 1.64 8.73
CA HIS A 27 -2.74 2.87 8.53
C HIS A 27 -3.60 4.04 8.02
N HIS A 28 -4.88 4.11 8.41
CA HIS A 28 -5.70 5.28 8.16
C HIS A 28 -5.21 6.49 8.98
N PRO A 29 -5.01 7.67 8.37
CA PRO A 29 -4.59 8.87 9.10
C PRO A 29 -5.71 9.38 10.03
N ASP A 30 -5.33 9.88 11.19
CA ASP A 30 -6.21 10.62 12.10
C ASP A 30 -6.46 12.05 11.59
N ALA A 31 -7.15 12.87 12.40
CA ALA A 31 -7.45 14.26 12.06
C ALA A 31 -6.21 15.13 11.85
N GLU A 32 -5.06 14.73 12.41
CA GLU A 32 -3.77 15.42 12.31
C GLU A 32 -2.91 14.85 11.17
N GLY A 33 -3.45 13.90 10.41
CA GLY A 33 -2.77 13.21 9.31
C GLY A 33 -1.94 11.99 9.73
N TRP A 34 -1.92 11.62 11.02
CA TRP A 34 -1.09 10.53 11.54
C TRP A 34 -1.81 9.19 11.60
N CYS A 35 -1.19 8.14 11.07
CA CYS A 35 -1.73 6.79 11.25
C CYS A 35 -1.44 6.26 12.67
N SER A 36 -2.36 5.44 13.17
CA SER A 36 -2.29 4.83 14.51
C SER A 36 -0.99 4.05 14.78
N GLY A 37 -0.42 3.43 13.74
CA GLY A 37 0.84 2.67 13.83
C GLY A 37 2.10 3.49 14.13
N HIS A 38 2.05 4.84 14.02
CA HIS A 38 3.22 5.71 14.22
C HIS A 38 3.02 6.69 15.38
N SER A 39 2.78 6.14 16.57
CA SER A 39 2.59 6.89 17.82
C SER A 39 3.76 7.83 18.16
N ALA A 40 4.98 7.49 17.75
CA ALA A 40 6.17 8.32 17.95
C ALA A 40 6.27 9.53 16.98
N ARG A 41 5.44 9.57 15.94
CA ARG A 41 5.39 10.64 14.92
C ARG A 41 6.74 10.98 14.26
N THR A 42 7.61 9.99 14.13
CA THR A 42 8.96 10.14 13.53
C THR A 42 8.98 9.94 12.02
N GLU A 43 7.93 9.34 11.45
CA GLU A 43 7.81 9.11 10.01
C GLU A 43 7.17 10.31 9.29
N GLN A 44 7.41 10.45 7.98
CA GLN A 44 6.69 11.43 7.16
C GLN A 44 5.31 10.90 6.75
N HIS A 45 4.39 11.81 6.44
CA HIS A 45 3.08 11.48 5.87
C HIS A 45 3.05 11.54 4.35
N PRO A 46 2.40 10.57 3.68
CA PRO A 46 1.84 9.33 4.25
C PRO A 46 2.95 8.36 4.68
N CYS A 47 2.67 7.56 5.70
CA CYS A 47 3.65 6.60 6.20
C CYS A 47 4.03 5.55 5.15
N SER A 48 5.21 4.97 5.30
CA SER A 48 5.82 4.08 4.28
C SER A 48 4.91 2.89 3.93
N ILE A 49 4.27 2.27 4.93
CA ILE A 49 3.36 1.15 4.75
C ILE A 49 2.09 1.56 3.99
N ARG A 50 1.49 2.70 4.36
CA ARG A 50 0.32 3.24 3.65
C ARG A 50 0.66 3.54 2.19
N ARG A 51 1.79 4.23 1.96
CA ARG A 51 2.26 4.56 0.61
C ARG A 51 2.44 3.30 -0.23
N LEU A 52 3.01 2.24 0.35
CA LEU A 52 3.17 0.95 -0.32
C LEU A 52 1.82 0.31 -0.67
N ALA A 53 0.85 0.33 0.25
CA ALA A 53 -0.49 -0.21 0.02
C ALA A 53 -1.26 0.58 -1.06
N GLU A 54 -1.13 1.91 -1.09
CA GLU A 54 -1.71 2.75 -2.16
C GLU A 54 -1.11 2.42 -3.53
N MET A 55 0.22 2.25 -3.60
CA MET A 55 0.89 1.80 -4.83
C MET A 55 0.37 0.42 -5.27
N ALA A 56 0.29 -0.55 -4.34
CA ALA A 56 -0.19 -1.90 -4.63
C ALA A 56 -1.64 -1.92 -5.15
N ARG A 57 -2.52 -1.08 -4.56
CA ARG A 57 -3.91 -0.93 -5.02
C ARG A 57 -3.97 -0.39 -6.44
N ASN A 58 -3.14 0.60 -6.78
CA ASN A 58 -3.10 1.17 -8.13
C ASN A 58 -2.61 0.12 -9.14
N TYR A 59 -1.56 -0.64 -8.83
CA TYR A 59 -1.10 -1.74 -9.68
C TYR A 59 -2.19 -2.81 -9.91
N ALA A 60 -2.97 -3.15 -8.88
CA ALA A 60 -4.09 -4.08 -9.03
C ALA A 60 -5.20 -3.53 -9.94
N ALA A 61 -5.45 -2.22 -9.91
CA ALA A 61 -6.45 -1.56 -10.76
C ALA A 61 -5.98 -1.41 -12.22
N GLU A 62 -4.68 -1.22 -12.43
CA GLU A 62 -4.07 -1.07 -13.76
C GLU A 62 -3.83 -2.41 -14.46
N ARG A 63 -3.78 -3.52 -13.71
CA ARG A 63 -3.68 -4.87 -14.28
C ARG A 63 -5.07 -5.37 -14.68
N PRO A 64 -5.38 -5.52 -15.99
CA PRO A 64 -6.61 -6.22 -16.38
C PRO A 64 -6.56 -7.63 -15.80
N ALA A 65 -7.67 -8.07 -15.19
CA ALA A 65 -7.82 -9.44 -14.71
C ALA A 65 -7.37 -10.39 -15.83
N ALA A 66 -6.26 -11.08 -15.63
CA ALA A 66 -5.74 -12.01 -16.60
C ALA A 66 -6.85 -13.04 -16.86
N ARG A 67 -7.43 -12.98 -18.05
CA ARG A 67 -8.42 -13.93 -18.53
C ARG A 67 -7.84 -15.33 -18.30
N PRO A 68 -8.51 -16.24 -17.57
CA PRO A 68 -8.04 -17.60 -17.48
C PRO A 68 -7.98 -18.16 -18.90
N GLN A 69 -6.79 -18.58 -19.33
CA GLN A 69 -6.64 -19.35 -20.56
C GLN A 69 -7.20 -20.73 -20.28
N ILE A 70 -8.43 -20.97 -20.72
CA ILE A 70 -9.09 -22.28 -20.78
C ILE A 70 -8.88 -22.81 -22.18
#